data_AF-A0A7S1XF38-F1
#
_entry.id   AF-A0A7S1XF38-F1
#
_cell.length_a   1.000
_cell.length_b   1.000
_cell.length_c   1.000
_cell.angle_alpha   90.00
_cell.angle_beta   90.00
_cell.angle_gamma   90.00
#
_symmetry.space_group_name_H-M   'P 1'
#
loop_
_entity.id
_entity.type
_entity.pdbx_description
1 polymer ?
#
loop_
_entity_poly.entity_id
_entity_poly.type
_entity_poly.pdbx_seq_one_letter_code
_entity_poly.pdbx_strand_id
1 'polypeptide(L)'
;MLNESTVGFIYTCGVGNVFRGHRSFEVRAVLSEEKGVGVNLGRNGIGLSGVGLRGDSWSPSSWRGFPARQQPVYENGEELEEVEQRLRRMPGLVSLEEVDRLQSELADVCRGQAFLLQGGDCAESLTESAAGITDTIRALFKMAVVLLWGSFLPVVKVGRVGGQFAKPRSEDFENRGGVSLPSYRGEIINGPGFTLDERTPDPQRMLRAYNHSAGGTNLVRALSSGGFADLRNVKQWGLADWSGKTQGGQAYFETARKIEEAMKFMEACGIESSNPIFSSTTVYTSHEGLLLPYEEGLVRREDASGRYFASSGHLIWIGERTRQLDGAHVEFFRGLSNPIAVKVGPTMKPDELLTLCEVLNPSNIPGRLTLISRMGSSKIETGLPPLLRAVKREGREVVWVCDPMHGNTYKTPSGFKTRSWSAIMQEVRGFFDAHALEGTHAGGVHFEMTGREVTECVGGTNEITEDLLKERYESLCDPRLNFSQSLELAFEIAEILEGRRM
;
A
#
# COMPACT_ATOMS: atom_id res chain seq x y z
N MET A 1 41.79 -35.30 38.10
CA MET A 1 41.93 -33.84 38.23
C MET A 1 40.53 -33.26 38.21
N LEU A 2 40.22 -32.45 39.24
CA LEU A 2 39.05 -31.59 39.43
C LEU A 2 38.88 -30.65 38.20
N ASN A 3 37.75 -30.03 37.85
CA ASN A 3 36.52 -29.67 38.57
C ASN A 3 35.46 -29.25 37.50
N GLU A 4 34.20 -29.65 37.64
CA GLU A 4 33.05 -29.01 37.00
C GLU A 4 32.28 -28.22 38.06
N SER A 5 32.02 -26.94 37.79
CA SER A 5 31.27 -26.04 38.66
C SER A 5 29.86 -25.87 38.11
N THR A 6 28.88 -26.53 38.74
CA THR A 6 27.45 -26.28 38.53
C THR A 6 27.00 -25.20 39.50
N VAL A 7 26.33 -24.14 39.00
CA VAL A 7 25.59 -23.18 39.82
C VAL A 7 24.11 -23.36 39.51
N GLY A 8 23.35 -23.78 40.50
CA GLY A 8 21.90 -23.93 40.44
C GLY A 8 21.15 -22.65 40.81
N PHE A 9 19.95 -22.49 40.26
CA PHE A 9 18.92 -21.63 40.83
C PHE A 9 17.64 -22.43 41.05
N ILE A 10 17.12 -22.28 42.26
CA ILE A 10 15.93 -22.92 42.82
C ILE A 10 14.74 -21.99 42.56
N TYR A 11 13.62 -22.52 42.05
CA TYR A 11 12.31 -21.97 42.33
C TYR A 11 11.35 -23.07 42.77
N THR A 12 10.80 -22.86 43.95
CA THR A 12 9.84 -23.68 44.70
C THR A 12 8.45 -23.66 44.07
N CYS A 13 7.82 -24.84 43.94
CA CYS A 13 6.39 -24.99 43.61
C CYS A 13 5.65 -25.57 44.82
N GLY A 14 4.57 -24.91 45.24
CA GLY A 14 3.70 -25.33 46.35
C GLY A 14 2.72 -26.43 45.97
N VAL A 15 2.38 -27.26 46.95
CA VAL A 15 1.61 -28.52 46.86
C VAL A 15 0.10 -28.28 46.98
N GLY A 16 -0.73 -29.08 46.27
CA GLY A 16 -2.15 -29.25 46.63
C GLY A 16 -3.07 -30.02 45.64
N ASN A 17 -3.13 -31.34 45.79
CA ASN A 17 -4.23 -32.33 45.52
C ASN A 17 -5.01 -32.32 44.17
N VAL A 18 -4.78 -33.29 43.27
CA VAL A 18 -5.37 -34.66 43.15
C VAL A 18 -6.79 -34.70 42.53
N PHE A 19 -6.87 -35.09 41.26
CA PHE A 19 -7.87 -36.07 40.77
C PHE A 19 -7.23 -36.96 39.68
N ARG A 20 -7.46 -38.26 39.83
CA ARG A 20 -6.86 -39.37 39.06
C ARG A 20 -7.48 -39.51 37.67
N GLY A 21 -6.64 -39.76 36.67
CA GLY A 21 -7.00 -40.34 35.38
C GLY A 21 -5.77 -40.96 34.72
N HIS A 22 -5.44 -42.22 35.04
CA HIS A 22 -4.31 -42.92 34.44
C HIS A 22 -4.64 -43.36 33.01
N ARG A 23 -3.86 -42.90 32.02
CA ARG A 23 -3.49 -43.68 30.85
C ARG A 23 -1.97 -43.70 30.77
N SER A 24 -1.40 -44.89 30.90
CA SER A 24 0.03 -45.17 30.76
C SER A 24 0.45 -45.04 29.28
N PHE A 25 1.48 -44.26 29.00
CA PHE A 25 2.24 -44.35 27.75
C PHE A 25 3.67 -44.78 28.09
N GLU A 26 4.04 -45.94 27.56
CA GLU A 26 5.41 -46.47 27.58
C GLU A 26 6.24 -45.67 26.57
N VAL A 27 7.27 -44.93 27.04
CA VAL A 27 8.25 -44.31 26.14
C VAL A 27 9.41 -45.27 25.99
N ARG A 28 9.44 -46.03 24.88
CA ARG A 28 10.65 -46.71 24.41
C ARG A 28 11.45 -45.72 23.56
N ALA A 29 12.62 -45.34 24.04
CA ALA A 29 13.61 -44.68 23.20
C ALA A 29 14.20 -45.70 22.21
N VAL A 30 13.89 -45.53 20.93
CA VAL A 30 14.60 -46.22 19.84
C VAL A 30 15.41 -45.14 19.11
N LEU A 31 16.72 -45.18 19.28
CA LEU A 31 17.65 -44.49 18.40
C LEU A 31 17.64 -45.23 17.07
N SER A 32 17.12 -44.62 16.02
CA SER A 32 17.31 -45.09 14.65
C SER A 32 17.70 -43.93 13.75
N GLU A 33 18.86 -44.08 13.09
CA GLU A 33 19.40 -43.21 12.06
C GLU A 33 18.34 -42.88 10.99
N GLU A 34 17.99 -41.60 10.84
CA GLU A 34 17.11 -41.16 9.76
C GLU A 34 17.87 -41.10 8.43
N LYS A 35 17.76 -42.19 7.66
CA LYS A 35 17.78 -42.11 6.20
C LYS A 35 16.44 -41.54 5.75
N GLY A 36 16.49 -40.46 4.98
CA GLY A 36 15.31 -39.76 4.47
C GLY A 36 14.33 -40.68 3.75
N VAL A 37 13.07 -40.63 4.20
CA VAL A 37 11.91 -41.15 3.47
C VAL A 37 10.96 -39.96 3.29
N GLY A 38 10.91 -39.44 2.06
CA GLY A 38 9.98 -38.40 1.68
C GLY A 38 8.55 -38.91 1.73
N VAL A 39 7.72 -38.30 2.58
CA VAL A 39 6.27 -38.51 2.59
C VAL A 39 5.69 -37.58 1.52
N ASN A 40 5.25 -38.18 0.43
CA ASN A 40 4.59 -37.50 -0.68
C ASN A 40 3.10 -37.31 -0.32
N LEU A 41 2.74 -36.15 0.23
CA LEU A 41 1.34 -35.74 0.35
C LEU A 41 0.91 -35.15 -0.98
N GLY A 42 0.21 -35.96 -1.77
CA GLY A 42 -0.39 -35.54 -3.04
C GLY A 42 -1.37 -34.38 -2.83
N ARG A 43 -0.91 -33.17 -3.13
CA ARG A 43 -1.80 -32.03 -3.44
C ARG A 43 -2.19 -32.17 -4.91
N ASN A 44 -3.49 -32.26 -5.17
CA ASN A 44 -4.09 -31.93 -6.46
C ASN A 44 -3.94 -30.42 -6.71
N GLY A 45 -2.70 -29.95 -6.82
CA GLY A 45 -2.37 -28.61 -7.25
C GLY A 45 -2.37 -28.58 -8.77
N ILE A 46 -2.98 -27.55 -9.34
CA ILE A 46 -2.77 -27.16 -10.73
C ILE A 46 -1.25 -27.10 -10.93
N GLY A 47 -0.72 -27.93 -11.83
CA GLY A 47 0.71 -28.05 -12.03
C GLY A 47 1.31 -26.71 -12.43
N LEU A 48 2.21 -26.17 -11.60
CA LEU A 48 3.04 -25.00 -11.90
C LEU A 48 4.01 -25.23 -13.07
N SER A 49 3.92 -26.36 -13.78
CA SER A 49 4.80 -26.76 -14.89
C SER A 49 4.69 -25.87 -16.14
N GLY A 50 3.79 -24.88 -16.16
CA GLY A 50 3.60 -23.95 -17.28
C GLY A 50 4.07 -22.52 -17.03
N VAL A 51 4.39 -22.15 -15.78
CA VAL A 51 4.89 -20.80 -15.45
C VAL A 51 6.39 -20.89 -15.37
N GLY A 52 7.12 -20.13 -16.18
CA GLY A 52 8.58 -20.12 -16.26
C GLY A 52 9.30 -19.60 -15.00
N LEU A 53 8.80 -19.90 -13.81
CA LEU A 53 9.53 -19.76 -12.56
C LEU A 53 10.64 -20.81 -12.59
N ARG A 54 11.81 -20.40 -13.07
CA ARG A 54 13.01 -21.24 -12.97
C ARG A 54 13.18 -21.65 -11.51
N GLY A 55 13.40 -22.94 -11.26
CA GLY A 55 13.69 -23.49 -9.93
C GLY A 55 15.04 -23.05 -9.35
N ASP A 56 15.49 -21.84 -9.68
CA ASP A 56 16.71 -21.23 -9.16
C ASP A 56 16.41 -20.56 -7.81
N SER A 57 17.38 -20.59 -6.90
CA SER A 57 17.28 -19.91 -5.61
C SER A 57 17.06 -18.41 -5.81
N TRP A 58 16.02 -17.86 -5.19
CA TRP A 58 15.73 -16.42 -5.25
C TRP A 58 16.91 -15.60 -4.68
N SER A 59 17.19 -14.46 -5.29
CA SER A 59 18.08 -13.44 -4.74
C SER A 59 17.57 -12.05 -5.14
N PRO A 60 18.04 -10.97 -4.50
CA PRO A 60 17.62 -9.62 -4.88
C PRO A 60 17.85 -9.27 -6.36
N SER A 61 18.77 -9.95 -7.04
CA SER A 61 19.09 -9.74 -8.46
C SER A 61 18.51 -10.79 -9.42
N SER A 62 17.76 -11.80 -8.92
CA SER A 62 17.22 -12.87 -9.79
C SER A 62 16.26 -12.35 -10.86
N TRP A 63 15.56 -11.25 -10.59
CA TRP A 63 14.67 -10.56 -11.54
C TRP A 63 15.35 -10.19 -12.86
N ARG A 64 16.68 -9.96 -12.87
CA ARG A 64 17.43 -9.61 -14.08
C ARG A 64 17.45 -10.73 -15.12
N GLY A 65 17.17 -11.96 -14.71
CA GLY A 65 17.00 -13.11 -15.60
C GLY A 65 15.61 -13.20 -16.27
N PHE A 66 14.70 -12.27 -15.97
CA PHE A 66 13.31 -12.29 -16.44
C PHE A 66 13.00 -11.06 -17.31
N PRO A 67 12.00 -11.14 -18.21
CA PRO A 67 11.53 -9.99 -18.96
C PRO A 67 11.04 -8.85 -18.04
N ALA A 68 11.72 -7.70 -18.10
CA ALA A 68 11.36 -6.51 -17.33
C ALA A 68 10.67 -5.47 -18.22
N ARG A 69 9.37 -5.25 -18.00
CA ARG A 69 8.63 -4.18 -18.69
C ARG A 69 8.86 -2.83 -18.02
N GLN A 70 8.66 -1.75 -18.78
CA GLN A 70 8.63 -0.36 -18.29
C GLN A 70 9.95 0.17 -17.68
N GLN A 71 11.07 -0.56 -17.82
CA GLN A 71 12.38 -0.07 -17.41
C GLN A 71 12.89 0.99 -18.39
N PRO A 72 13.59 2.03 -17.93
CA PRO A 72 14.30 2.95 -18.81
C PRO A 72 15.53 2.27 -19.43
N VAL A 73 16.00 2.84 -20.54
CA VAL A 73 17.32 2.52 -21.11
C VAL A 73 18.25 3.65 -20.70
N TYR A 74 19.24 3.34 -19.85
CA TYR A 74 20.31 4.26 -19.49
C TYR A 74 21.47 4.10 -20.48
N GLU A 75 22.01 5.21 -20.99
CA GLU A 75 23.09 5.18 -21.97
C GLU A 75 24.42 4.70 -21.37
N ASN A 76 24.68 5.07 -20.11
CA ASN A 76 25.89 4.71 -19.39
C ASN A 76 25.63 3.59 -18.36
N GLY A 77 25.99 2.35 -18.73
CA GLY A 77 25.84 1.19 -17.86
C GLY A 77 26.77 1.20 -16.63
N GLU A 78 27.97 1.77 -16.75
CA GLU A 78 28.92 1.87 -15.63
C GLU A 78 28.41 2.85 -14.57
N GLU A 79 27.84 3.98 -15.00
CA GLU A 79 27.23 4.95 -14.09
C GLU A 79 26.01 4.38 -13.37
N LEU A 80 25.17 3.62 -14.09
CA LEU A 80 24.05 2.90 -13.47
C LEU A 80 24.55 1.95 -12.37
N GLU A 81 25.58 1.15 -12.65
CA GLU A 81 26.14 0.23 -11.68
C GLU A 81 26.73 0.97 -10.46
N GLU A 82 27.42 2.09 -10.67
CA GLU A 82 27.93 2.93 -9.58
C GLU A 82 26.79 3.42 -8.66
N VAL A 83 25.70 3.91 -9.25
CA VAL A 83 24.53 4.37 -8.50
C VAL A 83 23.88 3.22 -7.72
N GLU A 84 23.71 2.04 -8.33
CA GLU A 84 23.20 0.84 -7.65
C GLU A 84 24.08 0.46 -6.45
N GLN A 85 25.40 0.44 -6.62
CA GLN A 85 26.35 0.16 -5.54
C GLN A 85 26.27 1.20 -4.41
N ARG A 86 26.05 2.48 -4.74
CA ARG A 86 25.85 3.53 -3.74
C ARG A 86 24.57 3.31 -2.95
N LEU A 87 23.43 3.06 -3.61
CA LEU A 87 22.14 2.76 -2.96
C LEU A 87 22.23 1.57 -2.00
N ARG A 88 22.94 0.50 -2.38
CA ARG A 88 23.18 -0.68 -1.53
C ARG A 88 23.89 -0.35 -0.21
N ARG A 89 24.68 0.73 -0.17
CA ARG A 89 25.42 1.17 1.03
C ARG A 89 24.67 2.22 1.85
N MET A 90 23.58 2.80 1.33
CA MET A 90 22.79 3.79 2.07
C MET A 90 21.93 3.11 3.15
N PRO A 91 21.56 3.81 4.24
CA PRO A 91 20.59 3.31 5.21
C PRO A 91 19.27 2.86 4.54
N GLY A 92 18.55 1.92 5.16
CA GLY A 92 17.17 1.64 4.75
C GLY A 92 16.24 2.78 5.17
N LEU A 93 15.16 3.02 4.42
CA LEU A 93 14.16 4.04 4.77
C LEU A 93 13.16 3.53 5.82
N VAL A 94 12.96 2.22 5.85
CA VAL A 94 12.10 1.51 6.81
C VAL A 94 12.84 0.30 7.38
N SER A 95 12.39 -0.19 8.54
CA SER A 95 12.92 -1.38 9.20
C SER A 95 12.03 -2.60 8.99
N LEU A 96 12.59 -3.81 9.20
CA LEU A 96 11.82 -5.05 9.10
C LEU A 96 10.72 -5.15 10.17
N GLU A 97 10.95 -4.62 11.37
CA GLU A 97 9.94 -4.62 12.44
C GLU A 97 8.69 -3.83 12.04
N GLU A 98 8.88 -2.69 11.37
CA GLU A 98 7.76 -1.87 10.90
C GLU A 98 7.00 -2.54 9.75
N VAL A 99 7.74 -3.25 8.89
CA VAL A 99 7.18 -4.10 7.84
C VAL A 99 6.32 -5.22 8.43
N ASP A 100 6.82 -5.91 9.47
CA ASP A 100 6.10 -6.98 10.15
C ASP A 100 4.87 -6.45 10.89
N ARG A 101 4.96 -5.27 11.49
CA ARG A 101 3.82 -4.58 12.11
C ARG A 101 2.73 -4.27 11.09
N LEU A 102 3.08 -3.70 9.93
CA LEU A 102 2.12 -3.45 8.86
C LEU A 102 1.47 -4.75 8.37
N GLN A 103 2.25 -5.82 8.19
CA GLN A 103 1.69 -7.11 7.77
C GLN A 103 0.68 -7.65 8.80
N SER A 104 0.96 -7.49 10.10
CA SER A 104 0.03 -7.88 11.16
C SER A 104 -1.26 -7.06 11.12
N GLU A 105 -1.17 -5.74 10.93
CA GLU A 105 -2.35 -4.88 10.81
C GLU A 105 -3.16 -5.21 9.54
N LEU A 106 -2.50 -5.53 8.42
CA LEU A 106 -3.16 -5.99 7.19
C LEU A 106 -3.78 -7.38 7.36
N ALA A 107 -3.27 -8.20 8.27
CA ALA A 107 -3.90 -9.47 8.63
C ALA A 107 -5.23 -9.22 9.35
N ASP A 108 -5.33 -8.18 10.18
CA ASP A 108 -6.61 -7.75 10.77
C ASP A 108 -7.58 -7.25 9.70
N VAL A 109 -7.09 -6.49 8.71
CA VAL A 109 -7.91 -6.09 7.55
C VAL A 109 -8.42 -7.31 6.78
N CYS A 110 -7.56 -8.30 6.53
CA CYS A 110 -7.93 -9.56 5.86
C CYS A 110 -9.09 -10.27 6.58
N ARG A 111 -9.12 -10.20 7.92
CA ARG A 111 -10.14 -10.79 8.78
C ARG A 111 -11.38 -9.91 9.00
N GLY A 112 -11.42 -8.70 8.43
CA GLY A 112 -12.50 -7.74 8.68
C GLY A 112 -12.50 -7.11 10.07
N GLN A 113 -11.33 -7.06 10.71
CA GLN A 113 -11.11 -6.47 12.03
C GLN A 113 -10.46 -5.09 11.97
N ALA A 114 -10.11 -4.62 10.76
CA ALA A 114 -9.56 -3.30 10.49
C ALA A 114 -9.94 -2.88 9.05
N PHE A 115 -9.74 -1.60 8.71
CA PHE A 115 -9.97 -1.07 7.37
C PHE A 115 -8.72 -0.37 6.85
N LEU A 116 -8.33 -0.62 5.60
CA LEU A 116 -7.16 0.01 4.98
C LEU A 116 -7.53 1.31 4.25
N LEU A 117 -6.89 2.40 4.63
CA LEU A 117 -6.86 3.66 3.88
C LEU A 117 -5.47 3.87 3.29
N GLN A 118 -5.35 3.73 1.98
CA GLN A 118 -4.15 4.06 1.22
C GLN A 118 -4.37 5.33 0.38
N GLY A 119 -3.48 6.31 0.46
CA GLY A 119 -3.69 7.57 -0.26
C GLY A 119 -2.48 8.48 -0.32
N GLY A 120 -2.41 9.31 -1.37
CA GLY A 120 -1.37 10.33 -1.56
C GLY A 120 -1.18 10.65 -3.03
N ASP A 121 -0.04 11.23 -3.39
CA ASP A 121 0.15 11.74 -4.74
C ASP A 121 0.11 10.64 -5.81
N CYS A 122 -0.25 11.05 -7.03
CA CYS A 122 -0.08 10.20 -8.19
C CYS A 122 1.42 9.92 -8.36
N ALA A 123 2.21 10.94 -8.72
CA ALA A 123 3.67 10.92 -8.71
C ALA A 123 4.16 11.99 -7.74
N GLU A 124 5.05 11.64 -6.83
CA GLU A 124 5.77 12.63 -6.02
C GLU A 124 6.71 13.44 -6.92
N SER A 125 6.93 14.71 -6.56
CA SER A 125 7.95 15.55 -7.18
C SER A 125 9.19 15.63 -6.29
N LEU A 126 10.38 15.58 -6.90
CA LEU A 126 11.65 15.82 -6.20
C LEU A 126 11.78 17.27 -5.70
N THR A 127 10.92 18.17 -6.18
CA THR A 127 10.82 19.57 -5.73
C THR A 127 9.68 19.79 -4.73
N GLU A 128 8.96 18.73 -4.33
CA GLU A 128 7.87 18.85 -3.37
C GLU A 128 8.38 19.40 -2.02
N SER A 129 7.58 20.28 -1.44
CA SER A 129 7.92 20.97 -0.20
C SER A 129 7.47 20.16 1.03
N ALA A 130 8.11 20.41 2.17
CA ALA A 130 7.64 19.86 3.46
C ALA A 130 6.17 20.24 3.75
N ALA A 131 5.73 21.43 3.30
CA ALA A 131 4.34 21.87 3.42
C ALA A 131 3.39 20.95 2.61
N GLY A 132 3.73 20.63 1.36
CA GLY A 132 2.92 19.75 0.52
C GLY A 132 2.76 18.34 1.09
N ILE A 133 3.85 17.75 1.61
CA ILE A 133 3.81 16.46 2.31
C ILE A 133 2.90 16.57 3.55
N THR A 134 3.05 17.64 4.34
CA THR A 134 2.25 17.87 5.54
C THR A 134 0.76 17.99 5.22
N ASP A 135 0.40 18.68 4.13
CA ASP A 135 -0.98 18.84 3.68
C ASP A 135 -1.60 17.50 3.28
N THR A 136 -0.87 16.66 2.52
CA THR A 136 -1.31 15.31 2.15
C THR A 136 -1.52 14.42 3.38
N ILE A 137 -0.59 14.43 4.34
CA ILE A 137 -0.74 13.67 5.60
C ILE A 137 -1.91 14.19 6.44
N ARG A 138 -2.14 15.51 6.49
CA ARG A 138 -3.30 16.09 7.17
C ARG A 138 -4.61 15.58 6.58
N ALA A 139 -4.69 15.54 5.25
CA ALA A 139 -5.87 15.04 4.57
C ALA A 139 -6.09 13.54 4.84
N LEU A 140 -5.02 12.74 4.82
CA LEU A 140 -5.07 11.32 5.18
C LEU A 140 -5.59 11.11 6.61
N PHE A 141 -5.16 11.93 7.58
CA PHE A 141 -5.66 11.88 8.96
C PHE A 141 -7.13 12.25 9.08
N LYS A 142 -7.58 13.31 8.40
CA LYS A 142 -9.00 13.68 8.41
C LYS A 142 -9.88 12.58 7.83
N MET A 143 -9.47 11.96 6.72
CA MET A 143 -10.18 10.82 6.14
C MET A 143 -10.19 9.62 7.10
N ALA A 144 -9.04 9.29 7.69
CA ALA A 144 -8.93 8.17 8.63
C ALA A 144 -9.87 8.33 9.83
N VAL A 145 -10.00 9.55 10.36
CA VAL A 145 -10.91 9.86 11.46
C VAL A 145 -12.38 9.67 11.07
N VAL A 146 -12.77 10.13 9.89
CA VAL A 146 -14.15 9.94 9.37
C VAL A 146 -14.45 8.46 9.18
N LEU A 147 -13.52 7.70 8.60
CA LEU A 147 -13.66 6.25 8.40
C LEU A 147 -13.67 5.47 9.72
N LEU A 148 -12.85 5.87 10.70
CA LEU A 148 -12.87 5.30 12.05
C LEU A 148 -14.25 5.46 12.68
N TRP A 149 -14.82 6.67 12.61
CA TRP A 149 -16.16 6.94 13.11
C TRP A 149 -17.24 6.16 12.35
N GLY A 150 -17.12 6.05 11.03
CA GLY A 150 -18.07 5.33 10.17
C GLY A 150 -18.02 3.81 10.29
N SER A 151 -16.85 3.24 10.54
CA SER A 151 -16.68 1.77 10.60
C SER A 151 -16.69 1.17 12.00
N PHE A 152 -16.30 1.93 13.02
CA PHE A 152 -15.92 1.40 14.33
C PHE A 152 -14.81 0.34 14.27
N LEU A 153 -14.00 0.37 13.22
CA LEU A 153 -12.82 -0.46 13.03
C LEU A 153 -11.54 0.39 13.07
N PRO A 154 -10.43 -0.15 13.58
CA PRO A 154 -9.11 0.44 13.36
C PRO A 154 -8.87 0.74 11.87
N VAL A 155 -8.35 1.93 11.57
CA VAL A 155 -7.99 2.32 10.20
C VAL A 155 -6.48 2.24 10.02
N VAL A 156 -6.00 1.33 9.18
CA VAL A 156 -4.58 1.22 8.78
C VAL A 156 -4.28 2.29 7.75
N LYS A 157 -3.31 3.16 8.01
CA LYS A 157 -3.01 4.34 7.17
C LYS A 157 -1.73 4.12 6.40
N VAL A 158 -1.83 4.12 5.07
CA VAL A 158 -0.69 3.92 4.18
C VAL A 158 -0.59 5.09 3.21
N GLY A 159 0.42 5.93 3.36
CA GLY A 159 0.70 7.04 2.46
C GLY A 159 1.32 6.57 1.14
N ARG A 160 0.90 7.14 0.02
CA ARG A 160 1.66 7.13 -1.24
C ARG A 160 2.70 8.26 -1.19
N VAL A 161 3.73 8.04 -0.39
CA VAL A 161 4.73 9.04 -0.02
C VAL A 161 6.04 8.34 0.31
N GLY A 162 7.17 8.99 0.04
CA GLY A 162 8.49 8.47 0.37
C GLY A 162 9.01 7.44 -0.64
N GLY A 163 8.60 7.50 -1.91
CA GLY A 163 9.14 6.61 -2.94
C GLY A 163 8.39 6.60 -4.29
N GLN A 164 7.25 7.30 -4.40
CA GLN A 164 6.33 7.24 -5.53
C GLN A 164 6.76 8.12 -6.72
N PHE A 165 8.02 8.01 -7.14
CA PHE A 165 8.63 8.84 -8.18
C PHE A 165 8.65 8.23 -9.57
N ALA A 166 8.38 6.92 -9.72
CA ALA A 166 8.40 6.23 -11.01
C ALA A 166 6.97 6.06 -11.56
N LYS A 167 6.82 6.13 -12.89
CA LYS A 167 5.54 5.99 -13.58
C LYS A 167 5.62 5.12 -14.84
N PRO A 168 4.73 4.11 -14.97
CA PRO A 168 4.64 3.34 -16.19
C PRO A 168 3.91 4.17 -17.26
N ARG A 169 4.27 3.97 -18.52
CA ARG A 169 3.71 4.70 -19.66
C ARG A 169 3.13 3.74 -20.68
N SER A 170 2.02 4.15 -21.31
CA SER A 170 1.43 3.39 -22.41
C SER A 170 2.32 3.42 -23.66
N GLU A 171 3.03 4.53 -23.88
CA GLU A 171 3.90 4.75 -25.03
C GLU A 171 5.30 5.13 -24.56
N ASP A 172 6.32 4.62 -25.25
CA ASP A 172 7.72 4.92 -24.92
C ASP A 172 8.13 6.34 -25.33
N PHE A 173 7.44 6.91 -26.32
CA PHE A 173 7.70 8.25 -26.85
C PHE A 173 6.47 9.15 -26.75
N GLU A 174 6.71 10.43 -26.51
CA GLU A 174 5.72 11.49 -26.54
C GLU A 174 5.99 12.41 -27.74
N ASN A 175 4.96 12.66 -28.54
CA ASN A 175 5.02 13.49 -29.73
C ASN A 175 4.33 14.83 -29.49
N ARG A 176 5.04 15.95 -29.67
CA ARG A 176 4.48 17.31 -29.62
C ARG A 176 5.08 18.18 -30.72
N GLY A 177 4.24 18.84 -31.51
CA GLY A 177 4.70 19.79 -32.53
C GLY A 177 5.68 19.22 -33.57
N GLY A 178 5.55 17.93 -33.92
CA GLY A 178 6.45 17.25 -34.87
C GLY A 178 7.76 16.73 -34.26
N VAL A 179 8.01 16.95 -32.97
CA VAL A 179 9.17 16.40 -32.25
C VAL A 179 8.74 15.18 -31.43
N SER A 180 9.53 14.12 -31.48
CA SER A 180 9.35 12.88 -30.70
C SER A 180 10.45 12.75 -29.66
N LEU A 181 10.11 12.66 -28.38
CA LEU A 181 11.04 12.50 -27.26
C LEU A 181 10.61 11.33 -26.36
N PRO A 182 11.52 10.73 -25.58
CA PRO A 182 11.13 9.75 -24.57
C PRO A 182 10.00 10.28 -23.67
N SER A 183 9.03 9.43 -23.37
CA SER A 183 7.97 9.77 -22.43
C SER A 183 8.55 10.09 -21.05
N TYR A 184 7.98 11.08 -20.38
CA TYR A 184 8.24 11.32 -18.96
C TYR A 184 7.84 10.08 -18.12
N ARG A 185 8.76 9.48 -17.38
CA ARG A 185 8.53 8.26 -16.58
C ARG A 185 8.61 8.51 -15.08
N GLY A 186 8.49 9.78 -14.68
CA GLY A 186 8.64 10.18 -13.29
C GLY A 186 10.07 10.64 -12.97
N GLU A 187 10.19 11.53 -11.99
CA GLU A 187 11.42 12.30 -11.74
C GLU A 187 12.63 11.46 -11.29
N ILE A 188 12.41 10.22 -10.85
CA ILE A 188 13.47 9.24 -10.56
C ILE A 188 14.14 8.68 -11.83
N ILE A 189 13.50 8.84 -13.00
CA ILE A 189 14.02 8.38 -14.29
C ILE A 189 14.45 9.57 -15.15
N ASN A 190 13.55 10.51 -15.40
CA ASN A 190 13.78 11.68 -16.26
C ASN A 190 12.90 12.84 -15.82
N GLY A 191 13.14 14.05 -16.33
CA GLY A 191 12.40 15.24 -15.96
C GLY A 191 11.15 15.51 -16.79
N PRO A 192 10.25 16.37 -16.30
CA PRO A 192 8.95 16.63 -16.93
C PRO A 192 9.06 17.51 -18.19
N GLY A 193 10.13 18.31 -18.33
CA GLY A 193 10.35 19.21 -19.46
C GLY A 193 10.35 18.48 -20.81
N PHE A 194 9.80 19.10 -21.85
CA PHE A 194 9.76 18.52 -23.20
C PHE A 194 11.01 18.93 -24.01
N THR A 195 12.18 18.57 -23.50
CA THR A 195 13.49 18.75 -24.16
C THR A 195 14.25 17.43 -24.14
N LEU A 196 15.19 17.22 -25.06
CA LEU A 196 15.97 15.98 -25.10
C LEU A 196 16.74 15.75 -23.78
N ASP A 197 17.36 16.80 -23.26
CA ASP A 197 18.10 16.78 -21.99
C ASP A 197 17.21 16.34 -20.82
N GLU A 198 16.06 16.99 -20.62
CA GLU A 198 15.13 16.61 -19.55
C GLU A 198 14.56 15.19 -19.74
N ARG A 199 14.34 14.73 -20.97
CA ARG A 199 13.74 13.41 -21.25
C ARG A 199 14.73 12.25 -21.24
N THR A 200 16.02 12.52 -21.27
CA THR A 200 17.06 11.47 -21.23
C THR A 200 17.10 10.84 -19.82
N PRO A 201 17.00 9.50 -19.71
CA PRO A 201 17.11 8.84 -18.41
C PRO A 201 18.46 9.10 -17.74
N ASP A 202 18.44 9.55 -16.49
CA ASP A 202 19.62 9.88 -15.69
C ASP A 202 19.64 9.01 -14.41
N PRO A 203 20.62 8.10 -14.24
CA PRO A 203 20.67 7.22 -13.08
C PRO A 203 20.91 7.99 -11.77
N GLN A 204 21.53 9.18 -11.77
CA GLN A 204 21.72 10.01 -10.57
C GLN A 204 20.38 10.44 -9.95
N ARG A 205 19.30 10.46 -10.73
CA ARG A 205 17.95 10.72 -10.23
C ARG A 205 17.51 9.71 -9.17
N MET A 206 18.02 8.47 -9.19
CA MET A 206 17.76 7.49 -8.13
C MET A 206 18.33 7.90 -6.77
N LEU A 207 19.51 8.51 -6.74
CA LEU A 207 20.09 9.04 -5.49
C LEU A 207 19.33 10.27 -5.00
N ARG A 208 18.89 11.14 -5.92
CA ARG A 208 18.02 12.28 -5.59
C ARG A 208 16.68 11.80 -4.99
N ALA A 209 16.05 10.81 -5.61
CA ALA A 209 14.83 10.20 -5.13
C ALA A 209 15.00 9.54 -3.75
N TYR A 210 16.11 8.82 -3.51
CA TYR A 210 16.42 8.32 -2.17
C TYR A 210 16.48 9.43 -1.12
N ASN A 211 17.23 10.52 -1.38
CA ASN A 211 17.38 11.60 -0.41
C ASN A 211 16.04 12.30 -0.11
N HIS A 212 15.23 12.53 -1.15
CA HIS A 212 13.88 13.07 -0.98
C HIS A 212 13.00 12.11 -0.17
N SER A 213 13.06 10.80 -0.46
CA SER A 213 12.31 9.76 0.25
C SER A 213 12.70 9.68 1.73
N ALA A 214 13.99 9.80 2.05
CA ALA A 214 14.48 9.84 3.43
C ALA A 214 13.95 11.05 4.20
N GLY A 215 14.00 12.24 3.58
CA GLY A 215 13.44 13.47 4.16
C GLY A 215 11.92 13.38 4.37
N GLY A 216 11.19 12.92 3.35
CA GLY A 216 9.74 12.74 3.39
C GLY A 216 9.31 11.72 4.44
N THR A 217 9.96 10.55 4.48
CA THR A 217 9.67 9.51 5.48
C THR A 217 9.96 10.00 6.90
N ASN A 218 11.05 10.73 7.12
CA ASN A 218 11.35 11.34 8.41
C ASN A 218 10.29 12.36 8.84
N LEU A 219 9.81 13.19 7.91
CA LEU A 219 8.72 14.14 8.18
C LEU A 219 7.42 13.41 8.54
N VAL A 220 7.05 12.36 7.80
CA VAL A 220 5.87 11.53 8.10
C VAL A 220 5.95 10.94 9.51
N ARG A 221 7.12 10.44 9.92
CA ARG A 221 7.36 9.95 11.29
C ARG A 221 7.14 11.05 12.32
N ALA A 222 7.73 12.22 12.11
CA ALA A 222 7.58 13.37 13.00
C ALA A 222 6.12 13.84 13.14
N LEU A 223 5.35 13.87 12.05
CA LEU A 223 3.93 14.22 12.07
C LEU A 223 3.08 13.16 12.79
N SER A 224 3.46 11.90 12.70
CA SER A 224 2.71 10.77 13.29
C SER A 224 2.86 10.68 14.81
N SER A 225 4.00 11.10 15.37
CA SER A 225 4.29 11.07 16.82
C SER A 225 4.33 12.45 17.49
N GLY A 226 4.39 13.54 16.74
CA GLY A 226 4.67 14.90 17.24
C GLY A 226 3.43 15.74 17.60
N GLY A 227 2.31 15.11 17.96
CA GLY A 227 1.06 15.82 18.31
C GLY A 227 0.25 16.37 17.12
N PHE A 228 0.79 16.28 15.90
CA PHE A 228 0.03 16.61 14.68
C PHE A 228 -1.09 15.61 14.40
N ALA A 229 -0.89 14.34 14.79
CA ALA A 229 -1.89 13.27 14.73
C ALA A 229 -2.84 13.21 15.94
N ASP A 230 -2.74 14.18 16.87
CA ASP A 230 -3.46 14.17 18.12
C ASP A 230 -4.98 14.39 17.92
N LEU A 231 -5.78 13.42 18.33
CA LEU A 231 -7.24 13.45 18.21
C LEU A 231 -7.87 14.59 19.02
N ARG A 232 -7.19 15.11 20.05
CA ARG A 232 -7.64 16.30 20.80
C ARG A 232 -7.69 17.55 19.92
N ASN A 233 -6.88 17.57 18.86
CA ASN A 233 -6.77 18.67 17.91
C ASN A 233 -7.64 18.46 16.66
N VAL A 234 -8.48 17.41 16.61
CA VAL A 234 -9.29 17.06 15.43
C VAL A 234 -10.20 18.21 14.96
N LYS A 235 -10.73 19.02 15.89
CA LYS A 235 -11.48 20.24 15.58
C LYS A 235 -10.59 21.33 14.98
N GLN A 236 -9.37 21.50 15.50
CA GLN A 236 -8.42 22.51 15.03
C GLN A 236 -7.92 22.20 13.62
N TRP A 237 -7.85 20.92 13.23
CA TRP A 237 -7.59 20.56 11.85
C TRP A 237 -8.63 21.13 10.88
N GLY A 238 -9.86 21.38 11.35
CA GLY A 238 -10.92 22.03 10.58
C GLY A 238 -10.85 23.57 10.59
N LEU A 239 -10.34 24.20 11.65
CA LEU A 239 -10.51 25.65 11.89
C LEU A 239 -9.78 26.58 10.90
N ALA A 240 -8.72 26.11 10.22
CA ALA A 240 -7.93 26.97 9.33
C ALA A 240 -8.48 27.05 7.90
N ASP A 241 -9.17 26.01 7.41
CA ASP A 241 -9.55 25.91 6.00
C ASP A 241 -10.89 25.20 5.86
N TRP A 242 -11.79 25.77 5.05
CA TRP A 242 -12.94 25.12 4.41
C TRP A 242 -14.14 24.73 5.29
N SER A 243 -13.93 24.27 6.52
CA SER A 243 -14.93 23.55 7.33
C SER A 243 -16.18 24.35 7.74
N GLY A 244 -16.12 25.68 7.75
CA GLY A 244 -17.26 26.52 8.11
C GLY A 244 -18.21 26.88 6.96
N LYS A 245 -17.85 26.59 5.70
CA LYS A 245 -18.53 27.16 4.51
C LYS A 245 -19.12 26.13 3.56
N THR A 246 -18.83 24.84 3.72
CA THR A 246 -19.32 23.75 2.86
C THR A 246 -20.07 22.69 3.65
N GLN A 247 -20.93 21.92 2.98
CA GLN A 247 -21.68 20.84 3.60
C GLN A 247 -20.75 19.75 4.19
N GLY A 248 -19.71 19.36 3.46
CA GLY A 248 -18.70 18.42 3.97
C GLY A 248 -17.91 18.97 5.15
N GLY A 249 -17.72 20.29 5.21
CA GLY A 249 -17.12 20.98 6.35
C GLY A 249 -17.93 20.86 7.63
N GLN A 250 -19.24 21.09 7.50
CA GLN A 250 -20.19 20.93 8.60
C GLN A 250 -20.27 19.47 9.08
N ALA A 251 -20.32 18.50 8.16
CA ALA A 251 -20.30 17.07 8.49
C ALA A 251 -19.01 16.66 9.24
N TYR A 252 -17.86 17.22 8.85
CA TYR A 252 -16.61 17.06 9.57
C TYR A 252 -16.65 17.63 10.97
N PHE A 253 -17.18 18.84 11.16
CA PHE A 253 -17.31 19.41 12.51
C PHE A 253 -18.21 18.59 13.42
N GLU A 254 -19.31 18.04 12.90
CA GLU A 254 -20.17 17.16 13.68
C GLU A 254 -19.47 15.86 14.07
N THR A 255 -18.70 15.26 13.16
CA THR A 255 -17.88 14.07 13.46
C THR A 255 -16.82 14.38 14.50
N ALA A 256 -16.10 15.50 14.34
CA ALA A 256 -15.11 15.98 15.30
C ALA A 256 -15.71 16.26 16.68
N ARG A 257 -16.94 16.79 16.76
CA ARG A 257 -17.67 16.98 18.02
C ARG A 257 -17.99 15.65 18.69
N LYS A 258 -18.50 14.68 17.94
CA LYS A 258 -18.81 13.33 18.46
C LYS A 258 -17.56 12.63 19.01
N ILE A 259 -16.43 12.78 18.34
CA ILE A 259 -15.14 12.24 18.81
C ILE A 259 -14.71 12.90 20.12
N GLU A 260 -14.80 14.22 20.22
CA GLU A 260 -14.48 14.93 21.47
C GLU A 260 -15.37 14.45 22.63
N GLU A 261 -16.66 14.23 22.38
CA GLU A 261 -17.60 13.68 23.37
C GLU A 261 -17.22 12.25 23.79
N ALA A 262 -16.85 11.39 22.83
CA ALA A 262 -16.36 10.05 23.11
C ALA A 262 -15.05 10.06 23.92
N MET A 263 -14.15 11.00 23.65
CA MET A 263 -12.92 11.17 24.42
C MET A 263 -13.20 11.58 25.87
N LYS A 264 -14.10 12.54 26.09
CA LYS A 264 -14.55 12.90 27.45
C LYS A 264 -15.19 11.72 28.18
N PHE A 265 -15.93 10.87 27.46
CA PHE A 265 -16.48 9.63 28.03
C PHE A 265 -15.38 8.63 28.42
N MET A 266 -14.36 8.44 27.58
CA MET A 266 -13.20 7.58 27.89
C MET A 266 -12.42 8.09 29.10
N GLU A 267 -12.22 9.42 29.20
CA GLU A 267 -11.62 10.07 30.37
C GLU A 267 -12.45 9.80 31.63
N ALA A 268 -13.78 9.93 31.56
CA ALA A 268 -14.66 9.60 32.67
C ALA A 268 -14.63 8.11 33.08
N CYS A 269 -14.27 7.23 32.15
CA CYS A 269 -14.04 5.80 32.42
C CYS A 269 -12.64 5.48 32.97
N GLY A 270 -11.76 6.48 33.13
CA GLY A 270 -10.42 6.32 33.68
C GLY A 270 -9.31 6.14 32.63
N ILE A 271 -9.59 6.33 31.34
CA ILE A 271 -8.56 6.40 30.30
C ILE A 271 -8.04 7.84 30.24
N GLU A 272 -6.88 8.08 30.81
CA GLU A 272 -6.30 9.43 30.85
C GLU A 272 -6.05 10.00 29.44
N SER A 273 -6.24 11.31 29.30
CA SER A 273 -5.95 12.05 28.06
C SER A 273 -4.46 12.09 27.70
N SER A 274 -3.58 11.70 28.64
CA SER A 274 -2.14 11.50 28.46
C SER A 274 -1.82 10.21 27.69
N ASN A 275 -2.78 9.29 27.56
CA ASN A 275 -2.58 7.99 26.93
C ASN A 275 -2.13 8.18 25.46
N PRO A 276 -1.01 7.55 25.04
CA PRO A 276 -0.49 7.65 23.67
C PRO A 276 -1.48 7.28 22.57
N ILE A 277 -2.54 6.52 22.89
CA ILE A 277 -3.61 6.18 21.95
C ILE A 277 -4.33 7.42 21.38
N PHE A 278 -4.31 8.55 22.10
CA PHE A 278 -4.92 9.80 21.65
C PHE A 278 -3.95 10.73 20.90
N SER A 279 -2.66 10.65 21.21
CA SER A 279 -1.66 11.64 20.79
C SER A 279 -0.73 11.17 19.68
N SER A 280 -0.75 9.87 19.34
CA SER A 280 0.10 9.27 18.32
C SER A 280 -0.66 8.31 17.43
N THR A 281 -0.19 8.17 16.19
CA THR A 281 -0.67 7.15 15.26
C THR A 281 0.49 6.67 14.38
N THR A 282 0.24 5.68 13.55
CA THR A 282 1.22 5.18 12.58
C THR A 282 0.77 5.51 11.17
N VAL A 283 1.68 6.02 10.34
CA VAL A 283 1.51 6.13 8.89
C VAL A 283 2.64 5.37 8.23
N TYR A 284 2.27 4.39 7.42
CA TYR A 284 3.21 3.62 6.62
C TYR A 284 3.43 4.28 5.26
N THR A 285 4.58 4.05 4.63
CA THR A 285 4.92 4.53 3.29
C THR A 285 4.70 3.44 2.24
N SER A 286 4.35 3.85 1.03
CA SER A 286 4.14 2.94 -0.10
C SER A 286 4.37 3.58 -1.45
N HIS A 287 4.78 2.76 -2.41
CA HIS A 287 4.94 3.14 -3.81
C HIS A 287 4.87 1.91 -4.75
N GLU A 288 4.70 2.18 -6.05
CA GLU A 288 4.86 1.15 -7.08
C GLU A 288 6.34 0.78 -7.17
N GLY A 289 6.69 -0.48 -6.89
CA GLY A 289 8.06 -0.99 -7.01
C GLY A 289 8.44 -1.19 -8.47
N LEU A 290 8.47 -0.11 -9.24
CA LEU A 290 8.56 -0.12 -10.70
C LEU A 290 9.99 -0.17 -11.21
N LEU A 291 10.88 0.70 -10.69
CA LEU A 291 12.26 0.83 -11.16
C LEU A 291 13.14 -0.17 -10.40
N LEU A 292 13.30 -1.37 -10.95
CA LEU A 292 13.92 -2.50 -10.24
C LEU A 292 15.39 -2.27 -9.82
N PRO A 293 16.22 -1.51 -10.56
CA PRO A 293 17.54 -1.07 -10.07
C PRO A 293 17.49 -0.32 -8.74
N TYR A 294 16.52 0.57 -8.58
CA TYR A 294 16.31 1.33 -7.34
C TYR A 294 15.83 0.42 -6.21
N GLU A 295 14.83 -0.43 -6.49
CA GLU A 295 14.28 -1.34 -5.49
C GLU A 295 15.33 -2.36 -5.01
N GLU A 296 16.07 -2.98 -5.94
CA GLU A 296 17.16 -3.90 -5.61
C GLU A 296 18.24 -3.22 -4.77
N GLY A 297 18.62 -1.98 -5.12
CA GLY A 297 19.58 -1.18 -4.35
C GLY A 297 19.13 -0.92 -2.91
N LEU A 298 17.83 -0.97 -2.64
CA LEU A 298 17.24 -0.77 -1.33
C LEU A 298 16.75 -2.06 -0.65
N VAL A 299 17.05 -3.23 -1.19
CA VAL A 299 16.85 -4.50 -0.48
C VAL A 299 17.86 -4.63 0.66
N ARG A 300 17.39 -5.04 1.84
CA ARG A 300 18.21 -5.35 3.01
C ARG A 300 17.95 -6.80 3.41
N ARG A 301 18.97 -7.42 4.03
CA ARG A 301 18.88 -8.74 4.64
C ARG A 301 18.99 -8.57 6.14
N GLU A 302 18.06 -9.13 6.90
CA GLU A 302 18.20 -9.23 8.35
C GLU A 302 19.10 -10.42 8.68
N ASP A 303 20.18 -10.20 9.43
CA ASP A 303 21.17 -11.24 9.72
C ASP A 303 20.59 -12.41 10.54
N ALA A 304 19.70 -12.12 11.49
CA ALA A 304 19.15 -13.11 12.40
C ALA A 304 18.22 -14.13 11.71
N SER A 305 17.29 -13.65 10.87
CA SER A 305 16.34 -14.52 10.17
C SER A 305 16.78 -14.89 8.75
N GLY A 306 17.75 -14.17 8.18
CA GLY A 306 18.14 -14.27 6.78
C GLY A 306 17.10 -13.70 5.81
N ARG A 307 16.01 -13.09 6.29
CA ARG A 307 14.92 -12.54 5.48
C ARG A 307 15.39 -11.33 4.69
N TYR A 308 14.93 -11.24 3.45
CA TYR A 308 15.10 -10.07 2.61
C TYR A 308 13.85 -9.21 2.63
N PHE A 309 14.00 -7.90 2.68
CA PHE A 309 12.90 -6.95 2.54
C PHE A 309 13.37 -5.71 1.77
N ALA A 310 12.47 -5.12 0.99
CA ALA A 310 12.70 -3.85 0.34
C ALA A 310 12.54 -2.75 1.38
N SER A 311 13.63 -2.08 1.73
CA SER A 311 13.64 -0.99 2.71
C SER A 311 13.24 0.36 2.10
N SER A 312 12.84 0.38 0.82
CA SER A 312 12.35 1.57 0.09
C SER A 312 10.95 2.01 0.55
N GLY A 313 10.14 1.10 1.09
CA GLY A 313 8.79 1.39 1.57
C GLY A 313 8.24 0.23 2.40
N HIS A 314 7.22 0.50 3.22
CA HIS A 314 6.63 -0.54 4.06
C HIS A 314 5.79 -1.51 3.23
N LEU A 315 4.89 -0.98 2.41
CA LEU A 315 4.12 -1.71 1.41
C LEU A 315 4.55 -1.24 0.02
N ILE A 316 4.87 -2.18 -0.86
CA ILE A 316 5.16 -1.88 -2.27
C ILE A 316 4.20 -2.67 -3.15
N TRP A 317 3.87 -2.16 -4.34
CA TRP A 317 2.96 -2.85 -5.24
C TRP A 317 3.48 -3.04 -6.66
N ILE A 318 2.94 -4.07 -7.31
CA ILE A 318 3.11 -4.34 -8.74
C ILE A 318 1.96 -3.71 -9.51
N GLY A 319 2.29 -2.89 -10.50
CA GLY A 319 1.32 -2.20 -11.35
C GLY A 319 0.64 -3.11 -12.38
N GLU A 320 -0.46 -2.63 -12.96
CA GLU A 320 -1.24 -3.37 -13.97
C GLU A 320 -0.40 -3.73 -15.21
N ARG A 321 0.59 -2.90 -15.55
CA ARG A 321 1.44 -3.09 -16.73
C ARG A 321 2.66 -3.98 -16.47
N THR A 322 2.92 -4.36 -15.23
CA THR A 322 4.14 -5.06 -14.80
C THR A 322 3.87 -6.38 -14.04
N ARG A 323 2.60 -6.77 -13.87
CA ARG A 323 2.19 -7.99 -13.16
C ARG A 323 2.24 -9.29 -13.98
N GLN A 324 3.12 -9.38 -14.98
CA GLN A 324 3.24 -10.61 -15.78
C GLN A 324 3.79 -11.74 -14.91
N LEU A 325 3.15 -12.92 -14.94
CA LEU A 325 3.52 -14.08 -14.12
C LEU A 325 4.96 -14.56 -14.33
N ASP A 326 5.47 -14.42 -15.55
CA ASP A 326 6.83 -14.72 -15.97
C ASP A 326 7.73 -13.47 -16.03
N GLY A 327 7.28 -12.35 -15.46
CA GLY A 327 7.95 -11.06 -15.51
C GLY A 327 8.86 -10.79 -14.31
N ALA A 328 9.80 -9.86 -14.52
CA ALA A 328 10.79 -9.47 -13.53
C ALA A 328 10.20 -8.93 -12.22
N HIS A 329 9.10 -8.17 -12.28
CA HIS A 329 8.48 -7.62 -11.07
C HIS A 329 7.87 -8.70 -10.19
N VAL A 330 7.20 -9.71 -10.76
CA VAL A 330 6.66 -10.82 -9.98
C VAL A 330 7.80 -11.62 -9.34
N GLU A 331 8.88 -11.87 -10.07
CA GLU A 331 10.08 -12.53 -9.50
C GLU A 331 10.72 -11.71 -8.37
N PHE A 332 10.89 -10.40 -8.55
CA PHE A 332 11.48 -9.55 -7.53
C PHE A 332 10.66 -9.60 -6.23
N PHE A 333 9.34 -9.45 -6.34
CA PHE A 333 8.43 -9.42 -5.19
C PHE A 333 8.27 -10.77 -4.49
N ARG A 334 8.43 -11.89 -5.23
CA ARG A 334 8.25 -13.27 -4.72
C ARG A 334 9.09 -13.55 -3.46
N GLY A 335 10.32 -13.05 -3.39
CA GLY A 335 11.22 -13.34 -2.27
C GLY A 335 11.38 -12.23 -1.23
N LEU A 336 10.66 -11.11 -1.37
CA LEU A 336 10.65 -10.06 -0.34
C LEU A 336 9.79 -10.46 0.84
N SER A 337 10.04 -9.90 2.02
CA SER A 337 9.25 -10.12 3.24
C SER A 337 8.16 -9.07 3.47
N ASN A 338 8.16 -7.97 2.71
CA ASN A 338 7.16 -6.91 2.82
C ASN A 338 5.72 -7.43 2.62
N PRO A 339 4.70 -6.85 3.25
CA PRO A 339 3.37 -6.94 2.67
C PRO A 339 3.40 -6.28 1.29
N ILE A 340 2.87 -6.98 0.30
CA ILE A 340 2.92 -6.57 -1.11
C ILE A 340 1.52 -6.44 -1.67
N ALA A 341 1.37 -5.63 -2.71
CA ALA A 341 0.10 -5.50 -3.40
C ALA A 341 0.22 -5.68 -4.92
N VAL A 342 -0.89 -6.01 -5.57
CA VAL A 342 -0.97 -6.15 -7.03
C VAL A 342 -2.22 -5.42 -7.53
N LYS A 343 -2.06 -4.60 -8.56
CA LYS A 343 -3.19 -3.98 -9.26
C LYS A 343 -3.95 -5.03 -10.06
N VAL A 344 -5.27 -5.01 -9.97
CA VAL A 344 -6.19 -5.96 -10.61
C VAL A 344 -7.16 -5.18 -11.48
N GLY A 345 -6.85 -5.08 -12.77
CA GLY A 345 -7.69 -4.43 -13.77
C GLY A 345 -8.76 -5.34 -14.40
N PRO A 346 -9.59 -4.77 -15.29
CA PRO A 346 -10.74 -5.45 -15.91
C PRO A 346 -10.37 -6.59 -16.88
N THR A 347 -9.08 -6.79 -17.17
CA THR A 347 -8.59 -7.88 -18.02
C THR A 347 -8.09 -9.07 -17.20
N MET A 348 -8.03 -8.96 -15.87
CA MET A 348 -7.59 -10.05 -15.00
C MET A 348 -8.55 -11.24 -15.12
N LYS A 349 -7.99 -12.42 -15.28
CA LYS A 349 -8.75 -13.68 -15.27
C LYS A 349 -8.64 -14.38 -13.92
N PRO A 350 -9.66 -15.14 -13.48
CA PRO A 350 -9.61 -15.90 -12.23
C PRO A 350 -8.36 -16.79 -12.08
N ASP A 351 -8.02 -17.59 -13.09
CA ASP A 351 -6.89 -18.53 -12.99
C ASP A 351 -5.53 -17.81 -12.94
N GLU A 352 -5.40 -16.71 -13.66
CA GLU A 352 -4.22 -15.84 -13.62
C GLU A 352 -4.06 -15.22 -12.23
N LEU A 353 -5.15 -14.73 -11.63
CA LEU A 353 -5.16 -14.16 -10.29
C LEU A 353 -4.77 -15.20 -9.23
N LEU A 354 -5.33 -16.42 -9.32
CA LEU A 354 -5.01 -17.50 -8.39
C LEU A 354 -3.53 -17.90 -8.49
N THR A 355 -2.98 -17.95 -9.70
CA THR A 355 -1.55 -18.20 -9.90
C THR A 355 -0.70 -17.08 -9.29
N LEU A 356 -1.08 -15.81 -9.44
CA LEU A 356 -0.40 -14.70 -8.76
C LEU A 356 -0.45 -14.85 -7.23
N CYS A 357 -1.59 -15.25 -6.66
CA CYS A 357 -1.69 -15.54 -5.24
C CYS A 357 -0.75 -16.66 -4.78
N GLU A 358 -0.62 -17.74 -5.56
CA GLU A 358 0.31 -18.83 -5.25
C GLU A 358 1.77 -18.41 -5.28
N VAL A 359 2.15 -17.57 -6.24
CA VAL A 359 3.53 -17.10 -6.38
C VAL A 359 3.90 -16.09 -5.30
N LEU A 360 3.00 -15.15 -5.01
CA LEU A 360 3.29 -14.00 -4.14
C LEU A 360 2.93 -14.24 -2.66
N ASN A 361 2.07 -15.21 -2.38
CA ASN A 361 1.69 -15.64 -1.03
C ASN A 361 1.59 -17.19 -0.94
N PRO A 362 2.68 -17.93 -1.21
CA PRO A 362 2.65 -19.40 -1.26
C PRO A 362 2.25 -20.05 0.07
N SER A 363 2.57 -19.40 1.18
CA SER A 363 2.24 -19.86 2.54
C SER A 363 0.85 -19.40 3.02
N ASN A 364 0.08 -18.70 2.17
CA ASN A 364 -1.26 -18.19 2.46
C ASN A 364 -1.33 -17.38 3.77
N ILE A 365 -0.34 -16.52 4.01
CA ILE A 365 -0.23 -15.70 5.21
C ILE A 365 -1.22 -14.53 5.09
N PRO A 366 -2.17 -14.34 6.02
CA PRO A 366 -3.05 -13.17 6.00
C PRO A 366 -2.25 -11.86 6.11
N GLY A 367 -2.66 -10.84 5.36
CA GLY A 367 -1.99 -9.54 5.32
C GLY A 367 -0.73 -9.48 4.43
N ARG A 368 -0.25 -10.61 3.91
CA ARG A 368 0.89 -10.67 2.99
C ARG A 368 0.59 -10.06 1.62
N LEU A 369 -0.58 -10.38 1.05
CA LEU A 369 -0.94 -9.98 -0.32
C LEU A 369 -2.22 -9.17 -0.33
N THR A 370 -2.13 -7.99 -0.92
CA THR A 370 -3.26 -7.09 -1.16
C THR A 370 -3.61 -7.05 -2.65
N LEU A 371 -4.87 -7.26 -3.00
CA LEU A 371 -5.40 -7.16 -4.36
C LEU A 371 -6.11 -5.82 -4.54
N ILE A 372 -5.54 -4.94 -5.35
CA ILE A 372 -6.05 -3.59 -5.58
C ILE A 372 -6.90 -3.58 -6.86
N SER A 373 -8.21 -3.74 -6.70
CA SER A 373 -9.20 -3.72 -7.79
C SER A 373 -9.34 -2.32 -8.39
N ARG A 374 -9.20 -2.23 -9.72
CA ARG A 374 -9.38 -0.99 -10.50
C ARG A 374 -10.13 -1.29 -11.80
N MET A 375 -11.38 -1.69 -11.70
CA MET A 375 -12.19 -2.15 -12.82
C MET A 375 -12.66 -1.00 -13.72
N GLY A 376 -12.88 0.18 -13.15
CA GLY A 376 -13.69 1.24 -13.74
C GLY A 376 -15.17 1.05 -13.39
N SER A 377 -15.88 2.16 -13.23
CA SER A 377 -17.28 2.18 -12.79
C SER A 377 -18.23 1.41 -13.73
N SER A 378 -17.92 1.41 -15.03
CA SER A 378 -18.69 0.67 -16.04
C SER A 378 -18.50 -0.85 -16.00
N LYS A 379 -17.49 -1.36 -15.28
CA LYS A 379 -17.11 -2.79 -15.28
C LYS A 379 -17.09 -3.42 -13.90
N ILE A 380 -17.13 -2.64 -12.82
CA ILE A 380 -16.98 -3.15 -11.46
C ILE A 380 -17.99 -4.25 -11.12
N GLU A 381 -19.26 -4.09 -11.52
CA GLU A 381 -20.35 -5.02 -11.21
C GLU A 381 -20.21 -6.39 -11.90
N THR A 382 -19.50 -6.45 -13.03
CA THR A 382 -19.35 -7.70 -13.80
C THR A 382 -17.94 -8.28 -13.74
N GLY A 383 -16.92 -7.42 -13.60
CA GLY A 383 -15.52 -7.80 -13.61
C GLY A 383 -14.99 -8.32 -12.28
N LEU A 384 -15.44 -7.77 -11.15
CA LEU A 384 -14.94 -8.15 -9.83
C LEU A 384 -15.54 -9.45 -9.25
N PRO A 385 -16.86 -9.70 -9.32
CA PRO A 385 -17.46 -10.88 -8.68
C PRO A 385 -16.83 -12.23 -9.07
N PRO A 386 -16.50 -12.51 -10.36
CA PRO A 386 -15.82 -13.75 -10.73
C PRO A 386 -14.47 -13.96 -10.03
N LEU A 387 -13.73 -12.88 -9.78
CA LEU A 387 -12.44 -12.92 -9.10
C LEU A 387 -12.60 -13.18 -7.60
N LEU A 388 -13.55 -12.49 -6.96
CA LEU A 388 -13.89 -12.71 -5.54
C LEU A 388 -14.28 -14.16 -5.29
N ARG A 389 -15.14 -14.72 -6.16
CA ARG A 389 -15.61 -16.10 -6.06
C ARG A 389 -14.47 -17.10 -6.19
N ALA A 390 -13.53 -16.86 -7.11
CA ALA A 390 -12.38 -17.74 -7.31
C ALA A 390 -11.44 -17.72 -6.09
N VAL A 391 -11.07 -16.53 -5.60
CA VAL A 391 -10.21 -16.37 -4.41
C VAL A 391 -10.85 -17.00 -3.18
N LYS A 392 -12.16 -16.77 -2.97
CA LYS A 392 -12.92 -17.39 -1.87
C LYS A 392 -12.97 -18.91 -1.98
N ARG A 393 -13.24 -19.45 -3.17
CA ARG A 393 -13.31 -20.89 -3.42
C ARG A 393 -11.98 -21.59 -3.09
N GLU A 394 -10.86 -20.97 -3.46
CA GLU A 394 -9.52 -21.50 -3.19
C GLU A 394 -9.01 -21.21 -1.76
N GLY A 395 -9.80 -20.52 -0.92
CA GLY A 395 -9.42 -20.19 0.46
C GLY A 395 -8.18 -19.30 0.56
N ARG A 396 -7.97 -18.39 -0.40
CA ARG A 396 -6.80 -17.50 -0.41
C ARG A 396 -7.01 -16.31 0.53
N GLU A 397 -6.06 -16.13 1.43
CA GLU A 397 -6.01 -15.03 2.40
C GLU A 397 -5.37 -13.81 1.74
N VAL A 398 -6.22 -12.86 1.33
CA VAL A 398 -5.82 -11.62 0.66
C VAL A 398 -6.64 -10.44 1.16
N VAL A 399 -6.02 -9.27 1.20
CA VAL A 399 -6.73 -8.01 1.47
C VAL A 399 -7.29 -7.46 0.16
N TRP A 400 -8.58 -7.18 0.09
CA TRP A 400 -9.19 -6.54 -1.08
C TRP A 400 -9.28 -5.03 -0.89
N VAL A 401 -8.80 -4.27 -1.88
CA VAL A 401 -8.78 -2.81 -1.85
C VAL A 401 -9.37 -2.26 -3.14
N CYS A 402 -10.19 -1.21 -3.04
CA CYS A 402 -10.72 -0.49 -4.20
C CYS A 402 -9.81 0.67 -4.59
N ASP A 403 -9.33 0.68 -5.83
CA ASP A 403 -8.74 1.83 -6.52
C ASP A 403 -9.73 2.34 -7.58
N PRO A 404 -10.63 3.26 -7.21
CA PRO A 404 -11.65 3.80 -8.10
C PRO A 404 -11.11 4.89 -9.03
N MET A 405 -9.79 5.16 -9.02
CA MET A 405 -9.21 6.30 -9.70
C MET A 405 -8.78 5.91 -11.11
N HIS A 406 -7.90 4.91 -11.20
CA HIS A 406 -7.23 4.62 -12.46
C HIS A 406 -8.21 4.06 -13.50
N GLY A 407 -9.26 3.33 -13.09
CA GLY A 407 -10.31 2.79 -13.97
C GLY A 407 -11.17 3.85 -14.66
N ASN A 408 -11.21 5.06 -14.13
CA ASN A 408 -12.17 6.11 -14.50
C ASN A 408 -11.51 7.35 -15.13
N THR A 409 -10.30 7.20 -15.66
CA THR A 409 -9.57 8.30 -16.31
C THR A 409 -10.02 8.46 -17.75
N TYR A 410 -10.34 9.69 -18.15
CA TYR A 410 -10.67 10.06 -19.53
C TYR A 410 -9.93 11.35 -19.94
N LYS A 411 -9.95 11.67 -21.24
CA LYS A 411 -9.32 12.88 -21.78
C LYS A 411 -10.39 13.85 -22.28
N THR A 412 -10.34 15.10 -21.83
CA THR A 412 -11.26 16.15 -22.26
C THR A 412 -10.95 16.61 -23.69
N PRO A 413 -11.90 17.30 -24.37
CA PRO A 413 -11.62 17.94 -25.65
C PRO A 413 -10.47 18.96 -25.59
N SER A 414 -10.30 19.64 -24.45
CA SER A 414 -9.20 20.59 -24.18
C SER A 414 -7.85 19.90 -23.94
N GLY A 415 -7.81 18.57 -23.89
CA GLY A 415 -6.58 17.79 -23.83
C GLY A 415 -6.11 17.39 -22.42
N PHE A 416 -6.81 17.84 -21.37
CA PHE A 416 -6.54 17.43 -19.99
C PHE A 416 -6.97 15.98 -19.77
N LYS A 417 -6.17 15.24 -19.00
CA LYS A 417 -6.67 14.00 -18.39
C LYS A 417 -7.44 14.38 -17.13
N THR A 418 -8.65 13.86 -16.96
CA THR A 418 -9.44 14.08 -15.75
C THR A 418 -10.16 12.79 -15.36
N ARG A 419 -10.84 12.82 -14.21
CA ARG A 419 -11.68 11.75 -13.67
C ARG A 419 -12.95 12.38 -13.14
N SER A 420 -14.07 11.69 -13.32
CA SER A 420 -15.35 12.12 -12.75
C SER A 420 -15.48 11.61 -11.32
N TRP A 421 -15.74 12.51 -10.36
CA TRP A 421 -16.04 12.17 -8.98
C TRP A 421 -17.22 11.19 -8.88
N SER A 422 -18.26 11.34 -9.72
CA SER A 422 -19.41 10.44 -9.71
C SER A 422 -19.05 9.03 -10.19
N ALA A 423 -18.16 8.90 -11.17
CA ALA A 423 -17.66 7.60 -11.64
C ALA A 423 -16.77 6.94 -10.57
N ILE A 424 -15.91 7.74 -9.91
CA ILE A 424 -15.11 7.28 -8.77
C ILE A 424 -16.02 6.70 -7.68
N MET A 425 -17.06 7.45 -7.27
CA MET A 425 -17.99 6.99 -6.23
C MET A 425 -18.81 5.78 -6.67
N GLN A 426 -19.20 5.70 -7.95
CA GLN A 426 -19.90 4.54 -8.50
C GLN A 426 -19.04 3.26 -8.42
N GLU A 427 -17.74 3.35 -8.71
CA GLU A 427 -16.84 2.19 -8.54
C GLU A 427 -16.67 1.79 -7.07
N VAL A 428 -16.59 2.76 -6.15
CA VAL A 428 -16.55 2.47 -4.71
C VAL A 428 -17.82 1.72 -4.28
N ARG A 429 -19.01 2.20 -4.64
CA ARG A 429 -20.28 1.53 -4.31
C ARG A 429 -20.33 0.11 -4.90
N GLY A 430 -20.01 -0.02 -6.18
CA GLY A 430 -19.98 -1.31 -6.86
C GLY A 430 -18.98 -2.31 -6.26
N PHE A 431 -17.84 -1.83 -5.75
CA PHE A 431 -16.88 -2.67 -5.02
C PHE A 431 -17.49 -3.24 -3.74
N PHE A 432 -18.10 -2.39 -2.90
CA PHE A 432 -18.77 -2.85 -1.69
C PHE A 432 -19.95 -3.79 -2.00
N ASP A 433 -20.74 -3.49 -3.04
CA ASP A 433 -21.88 -4.34 -3.45
C ASP A 433 -21.42 -5.71 -3.95
N ALA A 434 -20.36 -5.77 -4.76
CA ALA A 434 -19.77 -7.03 -5.19
C ALA A 434 -19.29 -7.90 -4.01
N HIS A 435 -18.67 -7.27 -3.00
CA HIS A 435 -18.24 -7.96 -1.79
C HIS A 435 -19.42 -8.51 -0.97
N ALA A 436 -20.49 -7.73 -0.80
CA ALA A 436 -21.70 -8.19 -0.13
C ALA A 436 -22.35 -9.36 -0.89
N LEU A 437 -22.45 -9.27 -2.22
CA LEU A 437 -23.03 -10.30 -3.06
C LEU A 437 -22.28 -11.63 -2.94
N GLU A 438 -20.95 -11.60 -2.96
CA GLU A 438 -20.11 -12.81 -2.89
C GLU A 438 -19.83 -13.25 -1.43
N GLY A 439 -20.31 -12.50 -0.43
CA GLY A 439 -20.08 -12.74 0.99
C GLY A 439 -18.59 -12.74 1.34
N THR A 440 -17.88 -11.70 0.90
CA THR A 440 -16.44 -11.46 1.13
C THR A 440 -16.23 -10.10 1.78
N HIS A 441 -15.04 -9.85 2.33
CA HIS A 441 -14.75 -8.60 3.02
C HIS A 441 -14.13 -7.54 2.09
N ALA A 442 -14.74 -6.35 2.07
CA ALA A 442 -14.23 -5.16 1.42
C ALA A 442 -13.22 -4.45 2.34
N GLY A 443 -11.93 -4.78 2.19
CA GLY A 443 -10.89 -4.45 3.18
C GLY A 443 -10.39 -3.00 3.17
N GLY A 444 -10.54 -2.25 2.08
CA GLY A 444 -10.01 -0.90 2.06
C GLY A 444 -10.15 -0.15 0.74
N VAL A 445 -9.51 1.01 0.70
CA VAL A 445 -9.49 1.92 -0.45
C VAL A 445 -8.09 2.48 -0.73
N HIS A 446 -7.83 2.80 -2.00
CA HIS A 446 -6.58 3.31 -2.53
C HIS A 446 -6.84 4.51 -3.44
N PHE A 447 -6.42 5.71 -3.03
CA PHE A 447 -6.67 6.95 -3.78
C PHE A 447 -5.40 7.65 -4.25
N GLU A 448 -5.53 8.36 -5.38
CA GLU A 448 -4.60 9.42 -5.74
C GLU A 448 -5.23 10.76 -5.32
N MET A 449 -4.62 11.41 -4.34
CA MET A 449 -5.17 12.59 -3.68
C MET A 449 -4.07 13.55 -3.23
N THR A 450 -4.44 14.79 -2.95
CA THR A 450 -3.54 15.80 -2.40
C THR A 450 -4.26 16.64 -1.34
N GLY A 451 -3.51 17.19 -0.38
CA GLY A 451 -4.06 18.12 0.61
C GLY A 451 -4.37 19.53 0.08
N ARG A 452 -4.13 19.77 -1.22
CA ARG A 452 -4.35 21.05 -1.90
C ARG A 452 -5.72 21.09 -2.58
N GLU A 453 -6.29 22.29 -2.69
CA GLU A 453 -7.50 22.56 -3.49
C GLU A 453 -7.16 22.72 -4.98
N VAL A 454 -6.73 21.62 -5.61
CA VAL A 454 -6.44 21.55 -7.06
C VAL A 454 -7.71 21.35 -7.89
N THR A 455 -7.66 21.64 -9.19
CA THR A 455 -8.75 21.41 -10.14
C THR A 455 -8.37 20.31 -11.13
N GLU A 456 -8.28 19.07 -10.65
CA GLU A 456 -7.78 17.94 -11.44
C GLU A 456 -8.87 16.91 -11.77
N CYS A 457 -9.79 16.64 -10.84
CA CYS A 457 -10.98 15.79 -11.05
C CYS A 457 -12.25 16.65 -11.16
N VAL A 458 -13.16 16.28 -12.06
CA VAL A 458 -14.45 16.98 -12.24
C VAL A 458 -15.51 16.49 -11.25
N GLY A 459 -16.43 17.37 -10.89
CA GLY A 459 -17.52 17.11 -9.93
C GLY A 459 -17.10 17.26 -8.46
N GLY A 460 -17.79 16.52 -7.59
CA GLY A 460 -17.77 16.72 -6.14
C GLY A 460 -18.60 17.94 -5.73
N THR A 461 -18.65 18.22 -4.42
CA THR A 461 -19.47 19.31 -3.85
C THR A 461 -19.13 20.70 -4.42
N ASN A 462 -17.89 20.92 -4.87
CA ASN A 462 -17.46 22.20 -5.47
C ASN A 462 -17.80 22.33 -6.97
N GLU A 463 -18.48 21.34 -7.57
CA GLU A 463 -18.95 21.34 -8.97
C GLU A 463 -17.86 21.69 -10.01
N ILE A 464 -16.65 21.14 -9.85
CA ILE A 464 -15.54 21.40 -10.78
C ILE A 464 -15.91 20.92 -12.18
N THR A 465 -15.93 21.84 -13.16
CA THR A 465 -16.19 21.54 -14.57
C THR A 465 -14.89 21.35 -15.35
N GLU A 466 -14.98 20.82 -16.57
CA GLU A 466 -13.81 20.66 -17.44
C GLU A 466 -13.09 21.99 -17.76
N ASP A 467 -13.83 23.10 -17.78
CA ASP A 467 -13.27 24.43 -18.04
C ASP A 467 -12.44 24.97 -16.88
N LEU A 468 -12.74 24.53 -15.65
CA LEU A 468 -12.02 24.92 -14.43
C LEU A 468 -10.73 24.13 -14.23
N LEU A 469 -10.49 23.06 -15.01
CA LEU A 469 -9.29 22.23 -14.85
C LEU A 469 -8.01 23.06 -15.03
N LYS A 470 -8.00 24.01 -15.96
CA LYS A 470 -6.83 24.86 -16.23
C LYS A 470 -6.45 25.82 -15.10
N GLU A 471 -7.34 26.05 -14.13
CA GLU A 471 -7.10 27.01 -13.06
C GLU A 471 -6.00 26.55 -12.11
N ARG A 472 -5.97 25.26 -11.78
CA ARG A 472 -5.02 24.69 -10.83
C ARG A 472 -4.77 23.20 -11.07
N TYR A 473 -4.37 22.85 -12.30
CA TYR A 473 -3.89 21.52 -12.67
C TYR A 473 -2.39 21.40 -12.36
N GLU A 474 -2.03 20.77 -11.24
CA GLU A 474 -0.65 20.74 -10.76
C GLU A 474 0.02 19.37 -10.95
N SER A 475 -0.76 18.29 -11.13
CA SER A 475 -0.22 16.95 -11.33
C SER A 475 0.56 16.81 -12.64
N LEU A 476 1.74 16.19 -12.54
CA LEU A 476 2.59 15.83 -13.68
C LEU A 476 2.18 14.53 -14.37
N CYS A 477 1.21 13.79 -13.80
CA CYS A 477 0.82 12.47 -14.30
C CYS A 477 -0.70 12.35 -14.44
N ASP A 478 -1.37 11.75 -13.46
CA ASP A 478 -2.82 11.56 -13.47
C ASP A 478 -3.50 12.53 -12.48
N PRO A 479 -4.76 12.91 -12.76
CA PRO A 479 -5.53 13.86 -11.94
C PRO A 479 -5.84 13.31 -10.55
N ARG A 480 -5.55 14.08 -9.49
CA ARG A 480 -5.79 13.71 -8.09
C ARG A 480 -7.13 14.24 -7.60
N LEU A 481 -7.70 13.58 -6.59
CA LEU A 481 -8.73 14.21 -5.78
C LEU A 481 -8.08 15.36 -5.00
N ASN A 482 -8.73 16.51 -5.00
CA ASN A 482 -8.35 17.60 -4.12
C ASN A 482 -8.78 17.32 -2.67
N PHE A 483 -8.43 18.22 -1.76
CA PHE A 483 -8.75 18.06 -0.34
C PHE A 483 -10.26 17.88 -0.09
N SER A 484 -11.10 18.79 -0.62
CA SER A 484 -12.56 18.74 -0.49
C SER A 484 -13.15 17.41 -0.99
N GLN A 485 -12.81 17.01 -2.21
CA GLN A 485 -13.32 15.79 -2.85
C GLN A 485 -12.88 14.53 -2.10
N SER A 486 -11.66 14.53 -1.55
CA SER A 486 -11.14 13.40 -0.76
C SER A 486 -11.91 13.21 0.54
N LEU A 487 -12.26 14.31 1.22
CA LEU A 487 -13.01 14.26 2.47
C LEU A 487 -14.49 13.90 2.23
N GLU A 488 -15.09 14.44 1.16
CA GLU A 488 -16.43 14.05 0.70
C GLU A 488 -16.52 12.54 0.44
N LEU A 489 -15.52 11.99 -0.26
CA LEU A 489 -15.43 10.55 -0.51
C LEU A 489 -15.31 9.73 0.78
N ALA A 490 -14.56 10.22 1.78
CA ALA A 490 -14.45 9.54 3.07
C ALA A 490 -15.79 9.49 3.82
N PHE A 491 -16.62 10.53 3.73
CA PHE A 491 -17.97 10.55 4.31
C PHE A 491 -18.89 9.53 3.65
N GLU A 492 -18.91 9.50 2.32
CA GLU A 492 -19.71 8.53 1.57
C GLU A 492 -19.31 7.08 1.89
N ILE A 493 -18.02 6.80 2.03
CA ILE A 493 -17.54 5.48 2.45
C ILE A 493 -17.92 5.19 3.90
N ALA A 494 -17.81 6.16 4.78
CA ALA A 494 -18.22 6.02 6.18
C ALA A 494 -19.71 5.66 6.30
N GLU A 495 -20.58 6.27 5.49
CA GLU A 495 -22.02 5.93 5.43
C GLU A 495 -22.26 4.50 4.92
N ILE A 496 -21.52 4.07 3.87
CA ILE A 496 -21.59 2.69 3.37
C ILE A 496 -21.17 1.69 4.46
N LEU A 497 -20.10 2.00 5.20
CA LEU A 497 -19.60 1.15 6.29
C LEU A 497 -20.58 1.14 7.47
N GLU A 498 -21.18 2.27 7.82
CA GLU A 498 -22.18 2.38 8.89
C GLU A 498 -23.42 1.52 8.60
N GLY A 499 -23.95 1.59 7.37
CA GLY A 499 -25.08 0.77 6.93
C GLY A 499 -24.80 -0.74 6.89
N ARG A 500 -23.54 -1.14 7.04
CA ARG A 500 -23.07 -2.54 7.00
C ARG A 500 -22.54 -3.04 8.33
N ARG A 501 -22.65 -2.24 9.40
CA ARG A 501 -22.39 -2.71 10.76
C ARG A 501 -23.36 -3.84 11.10
N MET A 502 -22.83 -4.95 11.63
CA MET A 502 -23.65 -6.03 12.18
C MET A 502 -24.17 -5.68 13.56
#